data_AF-M2S947-F1
#
_entry.id   AF-M2S947-F1
#
_cell.length_a   1.000
_cell.length_b   1.000
_cell.length_c   1.000
_cell.angle_alpha   90.00
_cell.angle_beta   90.00
_cell.angle_gamma   90.00
#
_symmetry.space_group_name_H-M   'P 1'
#
loop_
_entity.id
_entity.type
_entity.pdbx_description
1 polymer ?
#
loop_
_entity_poly.entity_id
_entity_poly.type
_entity_poly.pdbx_seq_one_letter_code
_entity_poly.pdbx_strand_id
1 'polypeptide(L)' 'RYPSVTTTTNMDTASQALAQRLPKGIRDTCAAQSEHSNVPISTLIHHRLRRRSRAEQA' A
#
# COMPACT_ATOMS: atom_id res chain seq x y z
N ARG A 1 -28.90 -1.40 -20.47
CA ARG A 1 -28.12 -0.30 -19.85
C ARG A 1 -27.28 -0.92 -18.74
N TYR A 2 -26.07 -1.38 -19.05
CA TYR A 2 -25.18 -1.96 -18.05
C TYR A 2 -24.66 -0.81 -17.17
N PRO A 3 -24.71 -0.92 -15.83
CA PRO A 3 -24.04 0.05 -14.99
C PRO A 3 -22.54 -0.08 -15.30
N SER A 4 -21.91 1.03 -15.67
CA SER A 4 -20.47 1.11 -15.76
C SER A 4 -19.90 0.74 -14.40
N VAL A 5 -19.43 -0.50 -14.26
CA VAL A 5 -18.52 -0.86 -13.19
C VAL A 5 -17.30 0.02 -13.42
N THR A 6 -17.25 1.14 -12.71
CA THR A 6 -15.99 1.84 -12.52
C THR A 6 -15.09 0.82 -11.87
N THR A 7 -14.27 0.16 -12.69
CA THR A 7 -13.09 -0.54 -12.23
C THR A 7 -12.13 0.55 -11.76
N THR A 8 -12.51 1.26 -10.70
CA THR A 8 -11.57 1.66 -9.67
C THR A 8 -10.87 0.36 -9.37
N THR A 9 -9.69 0.18 -9.95
CA THR A 9 -8.73 -0.79 -9.48
C THR A 9 -8.71 -0.54 -7.99
N ASN A 10 -9.44 -1.37 -7.23
CA ASN A 10 -9.56 -1.23 -5.79
C ASN A 10 -8.12 -1.31 -5.34
N MET A 11 -7.52 -0.14 -5.13
CA MET A 11 -6.15 -0.05 -4.74
C MET A 11 -6.16 -0.72 -3.40
N ASP A 12 -5.58 -1.92 -3.35
CA ASP A 12 -5.60 -2.73 -2.16
C ASP A 12 -5.14 -1.85 -0.97
N THR A 13 -5.85 -1.91 0.15
CA THR A 13 -5.71 -0.91 1.22
C THR A 13 -4.27 -0.81 1.72
N ALA A 14 -3.53 -1.92 1.73
CA ALA A 14 -2.10 -1.94 2.04
C ALA A 14 -1.26 -1.26 0.95
N SER A 15 -1.64 -1.44 -0.30
CA SER A 15 -1.03 -0.77 -1.44
C SER A 15 -1.28 0.74 -1.46
N GLN A 16 -2.45 1.18 -1.00
CA GLN A 16 -2.76 2.59 -0.80
C GLN A 16 -1.98 3.13 0.39
N ALA A 17 -1.95 2.43 1.54
CA ALA A 17 -1.16 2.81 2.71
C ALA A 17 0.32 3.02 2.39
N LEU A 18 0.92 2.14 1.58
CA LEU A 18 2.30 2.28 1.09
C LEU A 18 2.52 3.47 0.14
N ALA A 19 1.47 3.95 -0.53
CA ALA A 19 1.53 5.09 -1.43
C ALA A 19 1.18 6.42 -0.74
N GLN A 20 0.59 6.37 0.46
CA GLN A 20 0.24 7.56 1.22
C GLN A 20 1.50 8.21 1.80
N ARG A 21 1.60 9.52 1.62
CA ARG A 21 2.76 10.31 2.04
C ARG A 21 2.65 10.60 3.53
N LEU A 22 3.60 10.10 4.31
CA LEU A 22 3.67 10.38 5.74
C LEU A 22 3.96 11.88 5.99
N PRO A 23 3.52 12.42 7.16
CA PRO A 23 3.83 13.78 7.58
C PRO A 23 5.33 14.09 7.51
N LYS A 24 5.65 15.33 7.13
CA LYS A 24 7.03 15.80 6.98
C LYS A 24 7.75 15.71 8.32
N GLY A 25 8.80 14.89 8.39
CA GLY A 25 9.55 14.62 9.63
C GLY A 25 9.41 13.18 10.14
N ILE A 26 8.46 12.41 9.62
CA ILE A 26 8.33 10.99 9.93
C ILE A 26 9.08 10.17 8.88
N ARG A 27 9.91 9.21 9.33
CA ARG A 27 10.59 8.28 8.43
C ARG A 27 9.59 7.33 7.78
N ASP A 28 9.76 7.11 6.48
CA ASP A 28 8.94 6.20 5.70
C ASP A 28 9.24 4.73 6.04
N THR A 29 8.56 4.24 7.08
CA THR A 29 8.71 2.91 7.65
C THR A 29 7.36 2.21 7.73
N CYS A 30 7.35 0.87 7.66
CA CYS A 30 6.10 0.10 7.77
C CYS A 30 5.40 0.30 9.11
N ALA A 31 6.13 0.59 10.19
CA ALA A 31 5.56 0.91 11.50
C ALA A 31 4.80 2.25 11.45
N ALA A 32 5.44 3.32 10.95
CA ALA A 32 4.80 4.62 10.80
C ALA A 32 3.59 4.58 9.86
N GLN A 33 3.67 3.82 8.76
CA GLN A 33 2.53 3.63 7.88
C GLN A 33 1.41 2.83 8.53
N SER A 34 1.73 1.80 9.32
CA SER A 34 0.74 1.00 10.05
C SER A 34 -0.04 1.87 11.04
N GLU A 35 0.65 2.69 11.82
CA GLU A 35 0.02 3.66 12.74
C GLU A 35 -0.85 4.67 11.99
N HIS A 36 -0.40 5.13 10.82
CA HIS A 36 -1.12 6.14 10.04
C HIS A 36 -2.34 5.59 9.30
N SER A 37 -2.26 4.38 8.75
CA SER A 37 -3.32 3.78 7.92
C SER A 37 -4.14 2.72 8.65
N ASN A 38 -3.82 2.42 9.91
CA ASN A 38 -4.40 1.34 10.71
C ASN A 38 -4.34 -0.04 10.02
N VAL A 39 -3.30 -0.26 9.19
CA VAL A 39 -3.07 -1.54 8.51
C VAL A 39 -1.99 -2.30 9.27
N PRO A 40 -2.14 -3.61 9.53
CA PRO A 40 -1.10 -4.38 10.21
C PRO A 40 0.25 -4.32 9.51
N ILE A 41 1.33 -4.19 10.29
CA ILE A 41 2.71 -4.15 9.78
C ILE A 41 3.03 -5.38 8.93
N SER A 42 2.55 -6.57 9.33
CA SER A 42 2.75 -7.81 8.57
C SER A 42 2.19 -7.70 7.15
N THR A 43 0.97 -7.19 6.99
CA THR A 43 0.36 -6.94 5.68
C THR A 43 1.21 -5.98 4.84
N LEU A 44 1.69 -4.88 5.43
CA LEU A 44 2.56 -3.92 4.72
C LEU A 44 3.88 -4.54 4.29
N ILE A 45 4.52 -5.36 5.13
CA ILE A 45 5.75 -6.08 4.81
C ILE A 45 5.52 -7.06 3.66
N HIS A 46 4.47 -7.88 3.74
CA HIS A 46 4.12 -8.83 2.66
C HIS A 46 3.91 -8.11 1.32
N HIS A 47 3.20 -6.98 1.32
CA HIS A 47 3.00 -6.18 0.11
C HIS A 47 4.30 -5.56 -0.41
N ARG A 48 5.16 -5.05 0.47
CA ARG A 48 6.46 -4.47 0.09
C ARG A 48 7.39 -5.51 -0.53
N LEU A 49 7.45 -6.70 0.07
CA LEU A 49 8.22 -7.83 -0.46
C LEU A 49 7.68 -8.31 -1.82
N ARG A 50 6.35 -8.41 -1.96
CA ARG A 50 5.72 -8.76 -3.24
C ARG A 50 6.06 -7.77 -4.35
N ARG A 51 6.10 -6.46 -4.06
CA ARG A 51 6.52 -5.44 -5.04
C ARG A 51 8.00 -5.55 -5.40
N ARG A 52 8.88 -5.80 -4.43
CA ARG A 52 10.32 -5.99 -4.70
C ARG A 52 10.60 -7.23 -5.53
N SER A 53 9.96 -8.35 -5.19
CA SER A 53 10.06 -9.59 -5.97
C SER A 53 9.65 -9.39 -7.43
N ARG A 54 8.64 -8.55 -7.70
CA ARG A 54 8.24 -8.21 -9.07
C ARG A 54 9.22 -7.27 -9.78
N ALA A 55 9.94 -6.43 -9.03
CA ALA A 55 10.96 -5.53 -9.59
C ALA A 55 12.29 -6.26 -9.88
N GLU A 56 12.61 -7.33 -9.15
CA GLU A 56 13.77 -8.20 -9.42
C GLU A 56 13.55 -9.16 -10.59
N GLN A 57 12.31 -9.33 -11.04
CA GLN A 57 11.93 -10.20 -12.17
C GLN A 57 11.83 -9.45 -13.51
N ALA A 58 12.20 -8.16 -13.55
CA ALA A 58 12.07 -7.30 -14.73
C ALA A 58 13.44 -6.96 -15.36
#